data_AF-A0A7U2NE93-F1
#
_entry.id   AF-A0A7U2NE93-F1
#
_cell.length_a   1.000
_cell.length_b   1.000
_cell.length_c   1.000
_cell.angle_alpha   90.00
_cell.angle_beta   90.00
_cell.angle_gamma   90.00
#
_symmetry.space_group_name_H-M   'P 1'
#
loop_
_entity.id
_entity.type
_entity.pdbx_description
1 polymer ?
#
loop_
_entity_poly.entity_id
_entity_poly.type
_entity_poly.pdbx_seq_one_letter_code
_entity_poly.pdbx_strand_id
1 'polypeptide(L)'
;MISNTKLTRNLAKLMLVAVFFSIVSCTSDNDFSKGKKQLENQGYTDIVNTGYNAFCCDDKDNFSTGFKAKDKNGNEVKGCICSGVLKGITIRFE
;
A
#
# COMPACT_ATOMS: atom_id res chain seq x y z
N MET A 1 48.86 11.32 16.50
CA MET A 1 48.04 10.19 16.00
C MET A 1 46.66 10.11 16.70
N ILE A 2 45.98 11.25 16.92
CA ILE A 2 44.73 11.35 17.73
C ILE A 2 43.54 11.92 16.90
N SER A 3 43.80 12.50 15.72
CA SER A 3 42.77 13.13 14.88
C SER A 3 41.88 12.10 14.16
N ASN A 4 42.47 11.00 13.66
CA ASN A 4 41.76 10.01 12.84
C ASN A 4 40.70 9.21 13.62
N THR A 5 40.89 8.99 14.93
CA THR A 5 39.94 8.23 15.76
C THR A 5 38.69 9.02 16.15
N LYS A 6 38.79 10.35 16.28
CA LYS A 6 37.60 11.21 16.47
C LYS A 6 36.81 11.34 15.18
N LEU A 7 37.49 11.45 14.04
CA LEU A 7 36.86 11.55 12.73
C LEU A 7 36.10 10.26 12.36
N THR A 8 36.71 9.08 12.55
CA THR A 8 36.05 7.79 12.30
C THR A 8 34.88 7.53 13.24
N ARG A 9 34.96 7.96 14.50
CA ARG A 9 33.86 7.84 15.48
C ARG A 9 32.67 8.75 15.14
N ASN A 10 32.92 9.95 14.62
CA ASN A 10 31.85 10.85 14.16
C ASN A 10 31.24 10.39 12.83
N LEU A 11 32.05 9.85 11.93
CA LEU A 11 31.58 9.22 10.68
C LEU A 11 30.74 7.97 10.96
N ALA A 12 31.14 7.13 11.92
CA ALA A 12 30.36 5.96 12.34
C ALA A 12 29.00 6.36 12.93
N LYS A 13 28.95 7.44 13.73
CA LYS A 13 27.69 8.01 14.23
C LYS A 13 26.81 8.56 13.10
N LEU A 14 27.40 9.25 12.11
CA LEU A 14 26.68 9.75 10.95
C LEU A 14 26.08 8.62 10.10
N MET A 15 26.85 7.56 9.87
CA MET A 15 26.41 6.35 9.17
C MET A 15 25.25 5.66 9.92
N LEU A 16 25.32 5.58 11.25
CA LEU A 16 24.26 4.99 12.07
C LEU A 16 22.94 5.78 11.97
N VAL A 17 23.00 7.11 11.95
CA VAL A 17 21.81 7.98 11.77
C VAL A 17 21.26 7.87 10.35
N ALA A 18 22.13 7.76 9.33
CA ALA A 18 21.70 7.60 7.94
C ALA A 18 20.95 6.27 7.69
N VAL A 19 21.41 5.17 8.32
CA VAL A 19 20.73 3.86 8.28
C VAL A 19 19.37 3.90 9.00
N PHE A 20 19.23 4.73 10.03
CA PHE A 20 17.97 4.89 10.74
C PHE A 20 16.94 5.73 9.95
N PHE A 21 17.40 6.64 9.09
CA PHE A 21 16.52 7.43 8.22
C PHE A 21 16.07 6.67 6.96
N SER A 22 16.85 5.68 6.49
CA SER A 22 16.51 4.91 5.29
C SER A 22 15.41 3.85 5.50
N ILE A 23 15.08 3.50 6.74
CA ILE A 23 13.97 2.58 7.06
C ILE A 23 12.58 3.26 7.09
N VAL A 24 12.50 4.59 6.96
CA VAL A 24 11.22 5.33 7.01
C VAL A 24 10.61 5.56 5.62
N SER A 25 11.30 5.18 4.55
CA SER A 25 10.82 5.32 3.16
C SER A 25 9.90 4.18 2.70
N CYS A 26 9.11 3.59 3.61
CA CYS A 26 7.99 2.74 3.22
C CYS A 26 6.87 3.63 2.69
N THR A 27 6.81 3.75 1.36
CA THR A 27 5.75 4.46 0.63
C THR A 27 4.37 3.92 1.04
N SER A 28 3.62 4.69 1.82
CA SER A 28 2.22 4.36 2.10
C SER A 28 1.35 4.97 1.01
N ASP A 29 1.37 4.37 -0.19
CA ASP A 29 0.25 4.56 -1.09
C ASP A 29 -1.01 4.04 -0.38
N ASN A 30 -2.08 4.84 -0.42
CA ASN A 30 -3.41 4.45 0.04
C ASN A 30 -3.76 3.05 -0.51
N ASP A 31 -4.26 2.16 0.33
CA ASP A 31 -4.58 0.77 -0.04
C ASP A 31 -5.58 0.67 -1.20
N PHE A 32 -6.54 1.60 -1.28
CA PHE A 32 -7.42 1.75 -2.43
C PHE A 32 -6.64 2.09 -3.70
N SER A 33 -5.65 2.98 -3.66
CA SER A 33 -4.83 3.33 -4.83
C SER A 33 -4.05 2.12 -5.36
N LYS A 34 -3.52 1.28 -4.47
CA LYS A 34 -2.84 0.03 -4.84
C LYS A 34 -3.80 -0.96 -5.49
N GLY A 35 -4.99 -1.17 -4.90
CA GLY A 35 -6.02 -2.04 -5.46
C GLY A 35 -6.57 -1.51 -6.79
N LYS A 36 -6.77 -0.19 -6.89
CA LYS A 36 -7.13 0.49 -8.15
C LYS A 36 -6.10 0.20 -9.23
N LYS A 37 -4.81 0.33 -8.93
CA LYS A 37 -3.73 0.05 -9.89
C LYS A 37 -3.75 -1.41 -10.35
N GLN A 38 -4.03 -2.35 -9.46
CA GLN A 38 -4.18 -3.76 -9.82
C GLN A 38 -5.39 -4.02 -10.74
N LEU A 39 -6.52 -3.34 -10.50
CA LEU A 39 -7.69 -3.39 -11.39
C LEU A 39 -7.37 -2.80 -12.77
N GLU A 40 -6.71 -1.64 -12.83
CA GLU A 40 -6.26 -1.01 -14.08
C GLU A 40 -5.34 -1.95 -14.88
N ASN A 41 -4.38 -2.59 -14.22
CA ASN A 41 -3.46 -3.56 -14.84
C ASN A 41 -4.20 -4.80 -15.39
N GLN A 42 -5.35 -5.15 -14.80
CA GLN A 42 -6.21 -6.24 -15.28
C GLN A 42 -7.14 -5.81 -16.43
N GLY A 43 -7.16 -4.52 -16.79
CA GLY A 43 -7.99 -3.97 -17.86
C GLY A 43 -9.37 -3.51 -17.41
N TYR A 44 -9.58 -3.32 -16.10
CA TYR A 44 -10.79 -2.65 -15.60
C TYR A 44 -10.66 -1.13 -15.75
N THR A 45 -11.77 -0.47 -16.05
CA THR A 45 -11.86 0.98 -16.23
C THR A 45 -12.95 1.58 -15.34
N ASP A 46 -13.07 2.91 -15.31
CA ASP A 46 -14.07 3.63 -14.52
C ASP A 46 -14.13 3.20 -13.04
N ILE A 47 -12.95 2.98 -12.43
CA ILE A 47 -12.84 2.48 -11.05
C ILE A 47 -13.17 3.61 -10.06
N VAL A 48 -14.27 3.47 -9.34
CA VAL A 48 -14.79 4.44 -8.36
C VAL A 48 -14.82 3.82 -6.97
N ASN A 49 -14.35 4.58 -5.98
CA ASN A 49 -14.46 4.23 -4.56
C ASN A 49 -15.91 4.44 -4.09
N THR A 50 -16.54 3.41 -3.52
CA THR A 50 -17.92 3.50 -2.99
C THR A 50 -17.98 3.65 -1.47
N GLY A 51 -16.85 3.76 -0.79
CA GLY A 51 -16.75 3.92 0.65
C GLY A 51 -16.41 2.62 1.39
N TYR A 52 -16.47 2.67 2.71
CA TYR A 52 -16.13 1.53 3.57
C TYR A 52 -17.21 0.43 3.49
N ASN A 53 -16.80 -0.83 3.34
CA ASN A 53 -17.72 -1.97 3.27
C ASN A 53 -17.33 -3.07 4.28
N ALA A 54 -17.81 -2.97 5.52
CA ALA A 54 -17.43 -3.88 6.61
C ALA A 54 -17.68 -5.38 6.32
N PHE A 55 -18.66 -5.71 5.47
CA PHE A 55 -19.10 -7.09 5.24
C PHE A 55 -18.42 -7.80 4.07
N CYS A 56 -17.59 -7.09 3.30
CA CYS A 56 -16.99 -7.65 2.09
C CYS A 56 -15.62 -8.34 2.34
N CYS A 57 -14.84 -7.80 3.28
CA CYS A 57 -13.56 -8.36 3.70
C CYS A 57 -13.74 -9.25 4.95
N ASP A 58 -12.71 -10.03 5.29
CA ASP A 58 -12.71 -10.85 6.51
C ASP A 58 -12.55 -9.92 7.74
N ASP A 59 -13.02 -10.35 8.92
CA ASP A 59 -12.95 -9.60 10.19
C ASP A 59 -11.52 -9.19 10.57
N LYS A 60 -10.51 -9.82 9.95
CA LYS A 60 -9.08 -9.57 10.15
C LYS A 60 -8.49 -8.50 9.25
N ASP A 61 -9.25 -7.93 8.33
CA ASP A 61 -8.78 -6.91 7.40
C ASP A 61 -9.03 -5.50 7.98
N ASN A 62 -7.99 -4.68 8.02
CA ASN A 62 -8.02 -3.37 8.69
C ASN A 62 -8.61 -2.28 7.79
N PHE A 63 -8.71 -2.57 6.50
CA PHE A 63 -9.27 -1.69 5.49
C PHE A 63 -10.14 -2.51 4.55
N SER A 64 -11.39 -2.07 4.40
CA SER A 64 -12.33 -2.65 3.46
C SER A 64 -12.99 -1.53 2.69
N THR A 65 -12.56 -1.30 1.46
CA THR A 65 -13.12 -0.24 0.62
C THR A 65 -13.82 -0.83 -0.58
N GLY A 66 -15.11 -0.55 -0.72
CA GLY A 66 -15.90 -0.93 -1.88
C GLY A 66 -15.44 -0.21 -3.14
N PHE A 67 -15.60 -0.87 -4.28
CA PHE A 67 -15.39 -0.27 -5.59
C PHE A 67 -16.49 -0.66 -6.58
N LYS A 68 -16.67 0.21 -7.57
CA LYS A 68 -17.35 -0.10 -8.83
C LYS A 68 -16.35 0.10 -9.96
N ALA A 69 -16.39 -0.75 -10.97
CA ALA A 69 -15.56 -0.62 -12.16
C ALA A 69 -16.30 -1.18 -13.38
N LYS A 70 -15.73 -0.99 -14.57
CA LYS A 70 -16.14 -1.68 -15.79
C LYS A 70 -15.11 -2.73 -16.18
N ASP A 71 -15.58 -3.92 -16.54
CA ASP A 71 -14.71 -4.97 -17.11
C ASP A 71 -14.27 -4.63 -18.55
N LYS A 72 -13.47 -5.51 -19.15
CA LYS A 72 -13.00 -5.36 -20.54
C LYS A 72 -14.13 -5.35 -21.59
N ASN A 73 -15.31 -5.84 -21.24
CA ASN A 73 -16.49 -5.89 -22.10
C ASN A 73 -17.44 -4.70 -21.85
N GLY A 74 -17.12 -3.83 -20.88
CA GLY A 74 -17.94 -2.69 -20.48
C GLY A 74 -19.03 -3.01 -19.45
N ASN A 75 -19.06 -4.22 -18.88
CA ASN A 75 -20.02 -4.58 -17.83
C ASN A 75 -19.63 -3.94 -16.50
N GLU A 76 -20.61 -3.41 -15.76
CA GLU A 76 -20.39 -2.91 -14.41
C GLU A 76 -20.10 -4.09 -13.46
N VAL A 77 -18.98 -4.01 -12.76
CA VAL A 77 -18.57 -4.94 -11.71
C VAL A 77 -18.43 -4.22 -10.39
N LYS A 78 -18.70 -4.95 -9.31
CA LYS A 78 -18.63 -4.44 -7.93
C LYS A 78 -17.82 -5.38 -7.07
N GLY A 79 -17.23 -4.82 -6.03
CA GLY A 79 -16.41 -5.59 -5.12
C GLY A 79 -15.83 -4.72 -4.02
N CYS A 80 -14.85 -5.27 -3.32
CA CYS A 80 -14.06 -4.56 -2.33
C CYS A 80 -12.56 -4.83 -2.49
N ILE A 81 -11.79 -3.83 -2.09
CA ILE A 81 -10.34 -3.90 -1.91
C ILE A 81 -10.10 -4.08 -0.41
N CYS A 82 -9.58 -5.25 -0.05
CA CYS A 82 -9.23 -5.64 1.31
C CYS A 82 -7.73 -5.47 1.53
N SER A 83 -7.33 -4.86 2.65
CA SER A 83 -5.93 -4.81 3.09
C SER A 83 -5.80 -5.07 4.59
N GLY A 84 -4.60 -5.48 5.02
CA GLY A 84 -4.26 -5.62 6.45
C GLY A 84 -2.85 -5.13 6.74
N VAL A 85 -2.55 -4.82 8.01
CA VAL A 85 -1.27 -4.21 8.44
C VAL A 85 -0.03 -4.99 8.00
N LEU A 86 -0.14 -6.32 7.83
CA LEU A 86 0.91 -7.20 7.30
C LEU A 86 0.46 -8.00 6.06
N LYS A 87 -0.71 -7.67 5.50
CA LYS A 87 -1.29 -8.39 4.35
C LYS A 87 -1.21 -7.51 3.10
N GLY A 88 -0.92 -8.14 1.97
CA GLY A 88 -1.05 -7.49 0.67
C GLY A 88 -2.50 -7.09 0.36
N ILE A 89 -2.68 -6.41 -0.78
CA ILE A 89 -4.01 -6.07 -1.29
C ILE A 89 -4.69 -7.31 -1.85
N THR A 90 -5.95 -7.53 -1.47
CA THR A 90 -6.83 -8.54 -2.06
C THR A 90 -8.03 -7.85 -2.69
N ILE A 91 -8.34 -8.18 -3.94
CA ILE A 91 -9.56 -7.72 -4.63
C ILE A 91 -10.57 -8.85 -4.54
N ARG A 92 -11.74 -8.56 -3.99
CA ARG A 92 -12.86 -9.50 -3.91
C ARG A 92 -14.04 -8.94 -4.68
N PHE A 93 -14.55 -9.71 -5.63
CA PHE A 93 -15.77 -9.37 -6.36
C PHE A 93 -16.99 -9.88 -5.59
N GLU A 94 -18.12 -9.18 -5.74
CA GLU A 94 -19.44 -9.60 -5.22
C GLU A 94 -20.02 -10.79 -6.01
#